data_AF-A0AAW1QQ01-F1
#
_entry.id   AF-A0AAW1QQ01-F1
#
_cell.length_a   1.000
_cell.length_b   1.000
_cell.length_c   1.000
_cell.angle_alpha   90.00
_cell.angle_beta   90.00
_cell.angle_gamma   90.00
#
_symmetry.space_group_name_H-M   'P 1'
#
loop_
_entity.id
_entity.type
_entity.pdbx_description
1 polymer ?
#
loop_
_entity_poly.entity_id
_entity_poly.type
_entity_poly.pdbx_seq_one_letter_code
_entity_poly.pdbx_strand_id
1 'polypeptide(L)'
;MESSQFLSTVQRKKMVPHTLVLEHVSPATRLLEKRRQMFEVQEALEQQKQEFHRKEEVFKRREEGLKKKDLELQESLIRFSKFLQENDSKRMRALKKAQDERKTREEKEREVEQLMKLMDELRVQKDEVQEILNKNLKYQHYLEAVLETADEFHEIGDLMSRHATLEATNDDLKEQQNQAAELAEQTRSDLVAYTKAKTDEILNLNNMISRLKKELESYEQESYAQEAKKDYSLQVASQKTLEYGQVCMSTDNLFHRCRQRSKVAHANETNPLAQLDVIGNFVSDLGTIIKQQVKAGTMPGGVPSSMTQRLDKMQLQ
;
A
#
# COMPACT_ATOMS: atom_id res chain seq x y z
N MET A 1 58.86 57.48 76.39
CA MET A 1 60.20 57.58 77.03
C MET A 1 60.60 59.03 77.31
N GLU A 2 59.68 59.92 77.71
CA GLU A 2 60.05 61.27 78.23
C GLU A 2 58.99 61.69 79.25
N SER A 3 58.95 61.02 80.40
CA SER A 3 58.01 61.32 81.50
C SER A 3 58.71 61.44 82.85
N SER A 4 60.00 61.76 82.89
CA SER A 4 60.77 61.64 84.14
C SER A 4 61.88 62.67 84.35
N GLN A 5 61.73 63.92 83.89
CA GLN A 5 62.80 64.92 84.08
C GLN A 5 62.34 66.36 84.43
N PHE A 6 61.16 66.57 85.01
CA PHE A 6 60.76 67.91 85.47
C PHE A 6 60.24 67.96 86.92
N LEU A 7 60.81 67.12 87.78
CA LEU A 7 60.71 67.29 89.24
C LEU A 7 62.14 67.32 89.81
N SER A 8 62.86 68.38 89.47
CA SER A 8 64.20 68.65 90.00
C SER A 8 64.21 70.03 90.65
N THR A 9 64.00 70.00 91.97
CA THR A 9 64.87 70.72 92.92
C THR A 9 64.92 72.24 92.76
N VAL A 10 63.81 72.91 93.03
CA VAL A 10 63.88 74.29 93.55
C VAL A 10 63.99 74.18 95.06
N GLN A 11 65.22 74.06 95.55
CA GLN A 11 65.54 74.29 96.96
C GLN A 11 65.03 75.70 97.32
N ARG A 12 63.92 75.76 98.07
CA ARG A 12 63.47 76.98 98.75
C ARG A 12 64.55 77.35 99.77
N LYS A 13 65.43 78.28 99.40
CA LYS A 13 66.24 79.00 100.39
C LYS A 13 65.27 79.91 101.14
N LYS A 14 64.74 79.44 102.28
CA LYS A 14 64.02 80.31 103.23
C LYS A 14 65.02 81.36 103.69
N MET A 15 64.95 82.58 103.16
CA MET A 15 65.54 83.74 103.84
C MET A 15 64.66 84.02 105.06
N VAL A 16 65.01 83.38 106.16
CA VAL A 16 64.50 83.72 107.49
C VAL A 16 65.16 85.04 107.85
N PRO A 17 64.42 86.14 108.11
CA PRO A 17 65.02 87.39 108.54
C PRO A 17 65.81 87.14 109.82
N HIS A 18 67.12 87.29 109.76
CA HIS A 18 67.95 87.29 110.96
C HIS A 18 67.64 88.57 111.75
N THR A 19 66.90 88.41 112.84
CA THR A 19 66.60 89.45 113.82
C THR A 19 67.88 89.81 114.58
N LEU A 20 68.64 90.78 114.10
CA LEU A 20 69.72 91.41 114.87
C LEU A 20 69.09 92.41 115.86
N VAL A 21 68.93 92.00 117.11
CA VAL A 21 68.46 92.85 118.21
C VAL A 21 69.65 93.65 118.75
N LEU A 22 69.76 94.93 118.35
CA LEU A 22 70.74 95.89 118.88
C LEU A 22 70.11 96.69 120.03
N GLU A 23 70.43 96.31 121.27
CA GLU A 23 69.79 96.82 122.49
C GLU A 23 70.34 98.18 122.99
N HIS A 24 71.55 98.60 122.53
CA HIS A 24 72.21 99.83 122.99
C HIS A 24 72.61 100.80 121.84
N VAL A 25 71.63 101.33 121.10
CA VAL A 25 71.83 102.43 120.12
C VAL A 25 70.60 103.35 120.04
N SER A 26 70.82 104.63 119.70
CA SER A 26 69.81 105.71 119.67
C SER A 26 68.51 105.34 118.94
N PRO A 27 67.32 105.81 119.38
CA PRO A 27 66.02 105.53 118.73
C PRO A 27 65.99 105.79 117.21
N ALA A 28 66.78 106.74 116.72
CA ALA A 28 66.93 107.02 115.29
C ALA A 28 67.56 105.85 114.52
N THR A 29 68.57 105.18 115.09
CA THR A 29 69.26 104.02 114.51
C THR A 29 68.37 102.77 114.46
N ARG A 30 67.52 102.53 115.47
CA ARG A 30 66.58 101.40 115.48
C ARG A 30 65.46 101.55 114.44
N LEU A 31 64.99 102.79 114.22
CA LEU A 31 64.04 103.11 113.15
C LEU A 31 64.65 102.89 111.77
N LEU A 32 65.92 103.26 111.58
CA LEU A 32 66.66 103.03 110.34
C LEU A 32 66.85 101.53 110.07
N GLU A 33 67.19 100.73 111.08
CA GLU A 33 67.32 99.27 110.94
C GLU A 33 65.96 98.61 110.64
N LYS A 34 64.87 99.07 111.27
CA LYS A 34 63.51 98.59 110.95
C LYS A 34 63.05 98.99 109.55
N ARG A 35 63.41 100.19 109.07
CA ARG A 35 63.18 100.61 107.67
C ARG A 35 64.00 99.77 106.69
N ARG A 36 65.25 99.45 107.04
CA ARG A 36 66.11 98.55 106.26
C ARG A 36 65.53 97.14 106.20
N GLN A 37 65.13 96.56 107.33
CA GLN A 37 64.45 95.25 107.37
C GLN A 37 63.13 95.24 106.60
N MET A 38 62.33 96.31 106.70
CA MET A 38 61.12 96.46 105.91
C MET A 38 61.43 96.54 104.42
N PHE A 39 62.49 97.26 104.03
CA PHE A 39 62.94 97.34 102.64
C PHE A 39 63.47 96.01 102.13
N GLU A 40 64.28 95.27 102.91
CA GLU A 40 64.77 93.92 102.56
C GLU A 40 63.61 92.92 102.39
N VAL A 41 62.59 92.96 103.27
CA VAL A 41 61.39 92.11 103.14
C VAL A 41 60.52 92.56 101.95
N GLN A 42 60.38 93.86 101.72
CA GLN A 42 59.65 94.41 100.57
C GLN A 42 60.34 94.02 99.26
N GLU A 43 61.67 94.10 99.21
CA GLU A 43 62.50 93.69 98.07
C GLU A 43 62.43 92.18 97.85
N ALA A 44 62.52 91.35 98.89
CA ALA A 44 62.36 89.91 98.79
C ALA A 44 60.94 89.50 98.35
N LEU A 45 59.91 90.21 98.83
CA LEU A 45 58.52 90.01 98.40
C LEU A 45 58.34 90.41 96.94
N GLU A 46 58.95 91.52 96.50
CA GLU A 46 58.92 91.97 95.12
C GLU A 46 59.67 91.00 94.20
N GLN A 47 60.84 90.50 94.63
CA GLN A 47 61.55 89.43 93.92
C GLN A 47 60.71 88.15 93.83
N GLN A 48 60.02 87.74 94.89
CA GLN A 48 59.16 86.55 94.88
C GLN A 48 57.94 86.75 93.97
N LYS A 49 57.33 87.94 93.96
CA LYS A 49 56.25 88.30 93.02
C LYS A 49 56.74 88.25 91.58
N GLN A 50 57.92 88.80 91.30
CA GLN A 50 58.54 88.72 89.98
C GLN A 50 58.85 87.28 89.56
N GLU A 51 59.36 86.44 90.47
CA GLU A 51 59.56 85.01 90.20
C GLU A 51 58.25 84.26 89.95
N PHE A 52 57.20 84.57 90.70
CA PHE A 52 55.88 83.95 90.52
C PHE A 52 55.29 84.37 89.17
N HIS A 53 55.32 85.65 88.83
CA HIS A 53 54.90 86.15 87.52
C HIS A 53 55.71 85.51 86.37
N ARG A 54 57.04 85.38 86.51
CA ARG A 54 57.85 84.65 85.52
C ARG A 54 57.41 83.20 85.35
N LYS A 55 57.11 82.49 86.46
CA LYS A 55 56.63 81.10 86.42
C LYS A 55 55.22 81.01 85.82
N GLU A 56 54.34 81.94 86.16
CA GLU A 56 52.99 82.06 85.61
C GLU A 56 53.04 82.29 84.09
N GLU A 57 53.92 83.18 83.60
CA GLU A 57 54.13 83.38 82.17
C GLU A 57 54.64 82.11 81.48
N VAL A 58 55.56 81.37 82.09
CA VAL A 58 56.07 80.09 81.54
C VAL A 58 54.96 79.03 81.50
N PHE A 59 54.14 78.92 82.55
CA PHE A 59 53.01 77.98 82.57
C PHE A 59 51.95 78.37 81.56
N LYS A 60 51.64 79.66 81.43
CA LYS A 60 50.69 80.17 80.44
C LYS A 60 51.17 79.87 79.02
N ARG A 61 52.46 80.12 78.71
CA ARG A 61 53.06 79.75 77.42
C ARG A 61 53.03 78.25 77.16
N ARG A 62 53.25 77.42 78.20
CA ARG A 62 53.19 75.96 78.08
C ARG A 62 51.75 75.46 77.86
N GLU A 63 50.78 76.05 78.56
CA GLU A 63 49.36 75.75 78.39
C GLU A 63 48.88 76.13 76.99
N GLU A 64 49.23 77.34 76.52
CA GLU A 64 48.96 77.79 75.16
C GLU A 64 49.61 76.86 74.12
N GLY A 65 50.86 76.43 74.35
CA GLY A 65 51.56 75.48 73.50
C GLY A 65 50.91 74.09 73.47
N LEU A 66 50.41 73.60 74.61
CA LEU A 66 49.68 72.32 74.68
C LEU A 66 48.31 72.42 73.99
N LYS A 67 47.56 73.50 74.21
CA LYS A 67 46.30 73.75 73.50
C LYS A 67 46.50 73.81 71.99
N LYS A 68 47.56 74.47 71.52
CA LYS A 68 47.90 74.50 70.09
C LYS A 68 48.18 73.10 69.54
N LYS A 69 49.00 72.29 70.23
CA LYS A 69 49.29 70.91 69.83
C LYS A 69 48.04 70.02 69.83
N ASP A 70 47.15 70.19 70.82
CA ASP A 70 45.89 69.44 70.88
C ASP A 70 44.98 69.80 69.69
N LEU A 71 44.83 71.09 69.38
CA LEU A 71 44.09 71.54 68.19
C LEU A 71 44.69 70.98 66.89
N GLU A 72 46.02 71.02 66.73
CA GLU A 72 46.71 70.45 65.56
C GLU A 72 46.46 68.93 65.44
N LEU A 73 46.46 68.21 66.56
CA LEU A 73 46.14 66.78 66.60
C LEU A 73 44.69 66.51 66.22
N GLN A 74 43.73 67.26 66.79
CA GLN A 74 42.32 67.15 66.44
C GLN A 74 42.08 67.42 64.95
N GLU A 75 42.68 68.48 64.40
CA GLU A 75 42.62 68.79 62.97
C GLU A 75 43.25 67.68 62.11
N SER A 76 44.36 67.09 62.57
CA SER A 76 44.98 65.96 61.87
C SER A 76 44.07 64.73 61.87
N LEU A 77 43.41 64.41 62.99
CA LEU A 77 42.48 63.29 63.11
C LEU A 77 41.27 63.47 62.20
N ILE A 78 40.70 64.67 62.14
CA ILE A 78 39.59 64.99 61.22
C ILE A 78 40.05 64.81 59.76
N ARG A 79 41.24 65.30 59.41
CA ARG A 79 41.81 65.12 58.06
C ARG A 79 42.05 63.65 57.72
N PHE A 80 42.59 62.86 58.66
CA PHE A 80 42.82 61.43 58.47
C PHE A 80 41.50 60.66 58.34
N SER A 81 40.50 60.95 59.18
CA SER A 81 39.18 60.35 59.09
C SER A 81 38.53 60.64 57.74
N LYS A 82 38.58 61.90 57.28
CA LYS A 82 38.08 62.30 55.96
C LYS A 82 38.85 61.59 54.83
N PHE A 83 40.17 61.50 54.92
CA PHE A 83 40.99 60.80 53.94
C PHE A 83 40.65 59.31 53.87
N LEU A 84 40.45 58.63 55.01
CA LEU A 84 40.05 57.23 55.06
C LEU A 84 38.67 57.03 54.44
N GLN A 85 37.70 57.89 54.75
CA GLN A 85 36.35 57.82 54.17
C GLN A 85 36.38 58.04 52.65
N GLU A 86 37.15 59.01 52.18
CA GLU A 86 37.31 59.28 50.74
C GLU A 86 38.04 58.13 50.02
N ASN A 87 39.08 57.56 50.63
CA ASN A 87 39.82 56.43 50.07
C ASN A 87 38.94 55.18 50.00
N ASP A 88 38.22 54.87 51.08
CA ASP A 88 37.30 53.74 51.11
C ASP A 88 36.17 53.91 50.08
N SER A 89 35.63 55.13 49.95
CA SER A 89 34.67 55.47 48.89
C SER A 89 35.25 55.29 47.48
N LYS A 90 36.52 55.66 47.25
CA LYS A 90 37.21 55.43 45.96
C LYS A 90 37.43 53.94 45.70
N ARG A 91 37.86 53.19 46.72
CA ARG A 91 38.04 51.72 46.65
C ARG A 91 36.71 51.03 46.33
N MET A 92 35.63 51.38 47.03
CA MET A 92 34.31 50.81 46.82
C MET A 92 33.78 51.09 45.41
N ARG A 93 33.95 52.32 44.90
CA ARG A 93 33.58 52.66 43.52
C ARG A 93 34.39 51.87 42.49
N ALA A 94 35.70 51.74 42.70
CA ALA A 94 36.58 50.96 41.81
C ALA A 94 36.21 49.48 41.81
N LEU A 95 35.94 48.89 42.98
CA LEU A 95 35.49 47.51 43.11
C LEU A 95 34.14 47.27 42.42
N LYS A 96 33.17 48.16 42.65
CA LYS A 96 31.86 48.07 41.99
C LYS A 96 32.00 48.16 40.48
N LYS A 97 32.76 49.13 39.97
CA LYS A 97 33.01 49.28 38.52
C LYS A 97 33.67 48.03 37.94
N ALA A 98 34.68 47.47 38.60
CA ALA A 98 35.33 46.25 38.16
C ALA A 98 34.38 45.04 38.17
N GLN A 99 33.47 44.96 39.15
CA GLN A 99 32.46 43.90 39.21
C GLN A 99 31.43 44.05 38.08
N ASP A 100 30.93 45.26 37.84
CA ASP A 100 29.97 45.54 36.78
C ASP A 100 30.59 45.25 35.39
N GLU A 101 31.83 45.67 35.15
CA GLU A 101 32.58 45.35 33.93
C GLU A 101 32.79 43.85 33.73
N ARG A 102 33.06 43.09 34.80
CA ARG A 102 33.16 41.62 34.73
C ARG A 102 31.83 40.98 34.33
N LYS A 103 30.72 41.40 34.95
CA LYS A 103 29.38 40.89 34.60
C LYS A 103 29.03 41.17 33.15
N THR A 104 29.24 42.40 32.69
CA THR A 104 28.98 42.76 31.29
C THR A 104 29.86 41.96 30.34
N ARG A 105 31.13 41.71 30.69
CA ARG A 105 32.00 40.84 29.89
C ARG A 105 31.46 39.41 29.80
N GLU A 106 31.10 38.80 30.93
CA GLU A 106 30.55 37.44 30.99
C GLU A 106 29.22 37.31 30.23
N GLU A 107 28.39 38.34 30.23
CA GLU A 107 27.17 38.39 29.41
C GLU A 107 27.50 38.44 27.91
N LYS A 108 28.47 39.28 27.52
CA LYS A 108 28.90 39.40 26.12
C LYS A 108 29.63 38.17 25.61
N GLU A 109 30.44 37.52 26.44
CA GLU A 109 31.10 36.25 26.07
C GLU A 109 30.07 35.14 25.82
N ARG A 110 29.01 35.06 26.63
CA ARG A 110 27.89 34.14 26.40
C ARG A 110 27.12 34.45 25.12
N GLU A 111 26.86 35.72 24.84
CA GLU A 111 26.22 36.15 23.59
C GLU A 111 27.07 35.79 22.37
N VAL A 112 28.38 36.01 22.44
CA VAL A 112 29.33 35.62 21.37
C VAL A 112 29.30 34.11 21.16
N GLU A 113 29.34 33.31 22.23
CA GLU A 113 29.30 31.84 22.09
C GLU A 113 27.99 31.36 21.44
N GLN A 114 26.86 31.95 21.81
CA GLN A 114 25.56 31.65 21.19
C GLN A 114 25.52 32.02 19.71
N LEU A 115 26.00 33.22 19.36
CA LEU A 115 26.05 33.68 17.98
C LEU A 115 27.02 32.84 17.12
N MET A 116 28.14 32.39 17.69
CA MET A 116 29.07 31.49 17.00
C MET A 116 28.41 30.15 16.67
N LYS A 117 27.73 29.53 17.64
CA LYS A 117 26.98 28.28 17.41
C LYS A 117 25.93 28.44 16.30
N LEU A 118 25.15 29.52 16.36
CA LEU A 118 24.15 29.82 15.33
C LEU A 118 24.79 30.03 13.95
N MET A 119 25.93 30.72 13.89
CA MET A 119 26.63 30.93 12.62
C MET A 119 27.13 29.60 12.03
N ASP A 120 27.63 28.70 12.86
CA ASP A 120 28.08 27.37 12.42
C ASP A 120 26.89 26.51 11.93
N GLU A 121 25.76 26.52 12.65
CA GLU A 121 24.53 25.85 12.22
C GLU A 121 24.05 26.38 10.85
N LEU A 122 24.00 27.71 10.69
CA LEU A 122 23.59 28.34 9.43
C LEU A 122 24.57 28.05 8.28
N ARG A 123 25.87 27.90 8.57
CA ARG A 123 26.85 27.49 7.55
C ARG A 123 26.60 26.07 7.07
N VAL A 124 26.35 25.13 8.00
CA VAL A 124 26.03 23.75 7.63
C VAL A 124 24.76 23.71 6.78
N GLN A 125 23.68 24.40 7.19
CA GLN A 125 22.45 24.47 6.39
C GLN A 125 22.68 25.07 5.00
N LYS A 126 23.48 26.14 4.91
CA LYS A 126 23.84 26.74 3.63
C LYS A 126 24.56 25.74 2.73
N ASP A 127 25.53 25.01 3.27
CA ASP A 127 26.32 24.05 2.50
C ASP A 127 25.46 22.87 2.04
N GLU A 128 24.55 22.36 2.89
CA GLU A 128 23.56 21.35 2.53
C GLU A 128 22.65 21.79 1.39
N VAL A 129 22.07 23.00 1.50
CA VAL A 129 21.22 23.57 0.45
C VAL A 129 22.01 23.80 -0.83
N GLN A 130 23.27 24.25 -0.75
CA GLN A 130 24.14 24.43 -1.91
C GLN A 130 24.45 23.11 -2.61
N GLU A 131 24.69 22.02 -1.86
CA GLU A 131 24.86 20.70 -2.45
C GLU A 131 23.60 20.24 -3.20
N ILE A 132 22.43 20.42 -2.59
CA ILE A 132 21.15 20.06 -3.22
C ILE A 132 20.95 20.88 -4.49
N LEU A 133 21.22 22.19 -4.44
CA LEU A 133 21.14 23.07 -5.60
C LEU A 133 22.08 22.61 -6.71
N ASN A 134 23.34 22.33 -6.40
CA ASN A 134 24.33 21.86 -7.39
C ASN A 134 23.92 20.53 -8.02
N LYS A 135 23.35 19.61 -7.22
CA LYS A 135 22.83 18.32 -7.72
C LYS A 135 21.65 18.53 -8.68
N ASN A 136 20.81 19.54 -8.45
CA ASN A 136 19.64 19.81 -9.28
C ASN A 136 19.93 20.70 -10.50
N LEU A 137 20.96 21.54 -10.44
CA LEU A 137 21.33 22.48 -11.51
C LEU A 137 21.61 21.76 -12.85
N LYS A 138 22.13 20.53 -12.79
CA LYS A 138 22.34 19.70 -13.99
C LYS A 138 21.04 19.43 -14.76
N TYR A 139 19.90 19.30 -14.07
CA TYR A 139 18.60 19.10 -14.69
C TYR A 139 18.09 20.39 -15.32
N GLN A 140 18.28 21.53 -14.64
CA GLN A 140 17.97 22.84 -15.21
C GLN A 140 18.78 23.08 -16.50
N HIS A 141 20.10 22.91 -16.47
CA HIS A 141 20.94 23.07 -17.67
C HIS A 141 20.53 22.12 -18.81
N TYR A 142 20.13 20.89 -18.47
CA TYR A 142 19.61 19.96 -19.47
C TYR A 142 18.31 20.48 -20.10
N LEU A 143 17.35 20.95 -19.29
CA LEU A 143 16.08 21.48 -19.77
C LEU A 143 16.27 22.78 -20.57
N GLU A 144 17.21 23.63 -20.18
CA GLU A 144 17.62 24.81 -20.95
C GLU A 144 18.20 24.41 -22.32
N ALA A 145 19.09 23.41 -22.37
CA ALA A 145 19.64 22.91 -23.64
C ALA A 145 18.55 22.29 -24.55
N VAL A 146 17.54 21.64 -23.95
CA VAL A 146 16.37 21.14 -24.69
C VAL A 146 15.56 22.31 -25.26
N LEU A 147 15.34 23.38 -24.49
CA LEU A 147 14.66 24.59 -24.98
C LEU A 147 15.42 25.26 -26.13
N GLU A 148 16.76 25.32 -26.06
CA GLU A 148 17.58 25.86 -27.16
C GLU A 148 17.41 25.08 -28.47
N THR A 149 17.06 23.80 -28.38
CA THR A 149 16.85 22.93 -29.56
C THR A 149 15.38 22.93 -30.01
N ALA A 150 14.46 23.13 -29.08
CA ALA A 150 13.02 23.02 -29.30
C ALA A 150 12.38 24.40 -29.42
N ASP A 151 12.32 24.93 -30.65
CA ASP A 151 11.74 26.25 -30.97
C ASP A 151 10.24 26.40 -30.60
N GLU A 152 9.55 25.31 -30.26
CA GLU A 152 8.12 25.30 -29.91
C GLU A 152 7.83 25.73 -28.46
N PHE A 153 8.83 25.70 -27.57
CA PHE A 153 8.66 25.97 -26.14
C PHE A 153 9.54 27.16 -25.72
N HIS A 154 8.99 28.05 -24.89
CA HIS A 154 9.68 29.28 -24.48
C HIS A 154 10.17 29.20 -23.03
N GLU A 155 9.47 28.44 -22.19
CA GLU A 155 9.84 28.23 -20.79
C GLU A 155 9.96 26.74 -20.45
N ILE A 156 10.80 26.43 -19.44
CA ILE A 156 10.96 25.05 -18.94
C ILE A 156 9.60 24.52 -18.44
N GLY A 157 8.77 25.41 -17.88
CA GLY A 157 7.42 25.09 -17.44
C GLY A 157 6.56 24.53 -18.57
N ASP A 158 6.65 25.08 -19.79
CA ASP A 158 5.89 24.61 -20.94
C ASP A 158 6.28 23.18 -21.31
N LEU A 159 7.58 22.88 -21.31
CA LEU A 159 8.11 21.55 -21.58
C LEU A 159 7.63 20.53 -20.54
N MET A 160 7.62 20.92 -19.26
CA MET A 160 7.13 20.07 -18.17
C MET A 160 5.62 19.82 -18.26
N SER A 161 4.82 20.84 -18.54
CA SER A 161 3.38 20.70 -18.75
C SER A 161 3.07 19.81 -19.97
N ARG A 162 3.84 19.97 -21.05
CA ARG A 162 3.72 19.09 -22.22
C ARG A 162 4.08 17.66 -21.89
N HIS A 163 5.20 17.43 -21.20
CA HIS A 163 5.61 16.11 -20.75
C HIS A 163 4.53 15.46 -19.88
N ALA A 164 4.03 16.16 -18.87
CA ALA A 164 2.97 15.65 -18.00
C ALA A 164 1.70 15.26 -18.78
N THR A 165 1.32 16.07 -19.77
CA THR A 165 0.17 15.74 -20.65
C THR A 165 0.45 14.50 -21.50
N LEU A 166 1.66 14.38 -22.06
CA LEU A 166 2.06 13.23 -22.86
C LEU A 166 2.18 11.95 -22.02
N GLU A 167 2.67 12.05 -20.80
CA GLU A 167 2.76 10.95 -19.85
C GLU A 167 1.36 10.45 -19.48
N ALA A 168 0.46 11.35 -19.07
CA ALA A 168 -0.93 10.99 -18.76
C ALA A 168 -1.65 10.34 -19.96
N THR A 169 -1.53 10.93 -21.15
CA THR A 169 -2.15 10.35 -22.35
C THR A 169 -1.52 9.03 -22.76
N ASN A 170 -0.21 8.82 -22.55
CA ASN A 170 0.45 7.55 -22.81
C ASN A 170 -0.05 6.46 -21.85
N ASP A 171 -0.22 6.80 -20.57
CA ASP A 171 -0.76 5.86 -19.58
C ASP A 171 -2.21 5.48 -19.89
N ASP A 172 -3.06 6.45 -20.27
CA ASP A 172 -4.43 6.19 -20.73
C ASP A 172 -4.45 5.26 -21.97
N LEU A 173 -3.57 5.52 -22.94
CA LEU A 173 -3.47 4.72 -24.16
C LEU A 173 -2.98 3.29 -23.88
N LYS A 174 -2.02 3.11 -22.97
CA LYS A 174 -1.56 1.79 -22.53
C LYS A 174 -2.67 1.03 -21.84
N GLU A 175 -3.44 1.69 -20.98
CA GLU A 175 -4.58 1.06 -20.31
C GLU A 175 -5.62 0.59 -21.34
N GLN A 176 -6.00 1.46 -22.28
CA GLN A 176 -6.94 1.10 -23.36
C GLN A 176 -6.40 -0.04 -24.23
N GLN A 177 -5.11 -0.02 -24.56
CA GLN A 177 -4.47 -1.09 -25.32
C GLN A 177 -4.55 -2.43 -24.58
N ASN A 178 -4.27 -2.44 -23.28
CA ASN A 178 -4.34 -3.64 -22.46
C ASN A 178 -5.77 -4.19 -22.38
N GLN A 179 -6.75 -3.32 -22.15
CA GLN A 179 -8.17 -3.71 -22.13
C GLN A 179 -8.62 -4.27 -23.49
N ALA A 180 -8.23 -3.62 -24.60
CA ALA A 180 -8.55 -4.10 -25.94
C ALA A 180 -7.89 -5.46 -26.24
N ALA A 181 -6.65 -5.66 -25.80
CA ALA A 181 -5.92 -6.92 -25.96
C ALA A 181 -6.60 -8.06 -25.16
N GLU A 182 -7.02 -7.79 -23.93
CA GLU A 182 -7.75 -8.75 -23.09
C GLU A 182 -9.09 -9.14 -23.73
N LEU A 183 -9.85 -8.15 -24.23
CA LEU A 183 -11.14 -8.39 -24.86
C LEU A 183 -11.00 -9.15 -26.20
N ALA A 184 -9.94 -8.87 -26.95
CA ALA A 184 -9.60 -9.60 -28.17
C ALA A 184 -9.23 -11.06 -27.86
N GLU A 185 -8.45 -11.31 -26.80
CA GLU A 185 -8.09 -12.67 -26.38
C GLU A 185 -9.32 -13.45 -25.90
N GLN A 186 -10.20 -12.81 -25.13
CA GLN A 186 -11.47 -13.41 -24.71
C GLN A 186 -12.33 -13.79 -25.92
N THR A 187 -12.52 -12.86 -26.86
CA THR A 187 -13.29 -13.10 -28.10
C THR A 187 -12.66 -14.23 -28.92
N ARG A 188 -11.33 -14.29 -29.00
CA ARG A 188 -10.61 -15.37 -29.69
C ARG A 188 -10.85 -16.72 -29.02
N SER A 189 -10.79 -16.78 -27.69
CA SER A 189 -11.09 -17.98 -26.91
C SER A 189 -12.53 -18.45 -27.13
N ASP A 190 -13.49 -17.52 -27.07
CA ASP A 190 -14.92 -17.82 -27.29
C ASP A 190 -15.18 -18.35 -28.70
N LEU A 191 -14.52 -17.76 -29.71
CA LEU A 191 -14.61 -18.23 -31.09
C LEU A 191 -14.08 -19.65 -31.24
N VAL A 192 -12.91 -19.96 -30.65
CA VAL A 192 -12.33 -21.30 -30.68
C VAL A 192 -13.25 -22.32 -30.01
N ALA A 193 -13.82 -21.98 -28.86
CA ALA A 193 -14.77 -22.84 -28.16
C ALA A 193 -16.04 -23.07 -28.99
N TYR A 194 -16.59 -22.02 -29.59
CA TYR A 194 -17.77 -22.11 -30.46
C TYR A 194 -17.50 -22.97 -31.70
N THR A 195 -16.39 -22.74 -32.40
CA THR A 195 -16.00 -23.53 -33.58
C THR A 195 -15.84 -25.01 -33.22
N LYS A 196 -15.22 -25.32 -32.08
CA LYS A 196 -15.11 -26.71 -31.60
C LYS A 196 -16.49 -27.32 -31.36
N ALA A 197 -17.36 -26.63 -30.62
CA ALA A 197 -18.71 -27.11 -30.32
C ALA A 197 -19.53 -27.37 -31.60
N LYS A 198 -19.44 -26.48 -32.59
CA LYS A 198 -20.12 -26.67 -33.89
C LYS A 198 -19.52 -27.77 -34.74
N THR A 199 -18.20 -27.96 -34.68
CA THR A 199 -17.54 -29.09 -35.36
C THR A 199 -18.00 -30.41 -34.76
N ASP A 200 -18.08 -30.50 -33.43
CA ASP A 200 -18.59 -31.68 -32.72
C ASP A 200 -20.07 -31.94 -33.05
N GLU A 201 -20.89 -30.89 -33.14
CA GLU A 201 -22.30 -31.00 -33.56
C GLU A 201 -22.43 -31.55 -34.99
N ILE A 202 -21.63 -31.04 -35.94
CA ILE A 202 -21.60 -31.53 -37.33
C ILE A 202 -21.21 -33.01 -37.38
N LEU A 203 -20.20 -33.43 -36.61
CA LEU A 203 -19.78 -34.84 -36.53
C LEU A 203 -20.91 -35.72 -36.01
N ASN A 204 -21.61 -35.28 -34.95
CA ASN A 204 -22.75 -36.02 -34.41
C ASN A 204 -23.91 -36.13 -35.41
N LEU A 205 -24.24 -35.06 -36.14
CA LEU A 205 -25.26 -35.09 -37.18
C LEU A 205 -24.85 -36.01 -38.34
N ASN A 206 -23.59 -35.98 -38.77
CA ASN A 206 -23.09 -36.89 -39.82
C ASN A 206 -23.16 -38.36 -39.40
N ASN A 207 -22.86 -38.66 -38.14
CA ASN A 207 -23.02 -40.00 -37.58
C ASN A 207 -24.49 -40.43 -37.59
N MET A 208 -25.41 -39.52 -37.22
CA MET A 208 -26.86 -39.78 -37.25
C MET A 208 -27.37 -40.02 -38.68
N ILE A 209 -26.94 -39.20 -39.65
CA ILE A 209 -27.27 -39.40 -41.07
C ILE A 209 -26.79 -40.78 -41.54
N SER A 210 -25.57 -41.17 -41.20
CA SER A 210 -25.02 -42.47 -41.59
C SER A 210 -25.82 -43.63 -41.00
N ARG A 211 -26.26 -43.51 -39.74
CA ARG A 211 -27.15 -44.48 -39.10
C ARG A 211 -28.51 -44.56 -39.79
N LEU A 212 -29.16 -43.42 -40.03
CA LEU A 212 -30.47 -43.37 -40.68
C LEU A 212 -30.43 -43.91 -42.11
N LYS A 213 -29.36 -43.65 -42.87
CA LYS A 213 -29.15 -44.24 -44.21
C LYS A 213 -29.07 -45.76 -44.14
N LYS A 214 -28.31 -46.31 -43.20
CA LYS A 214 -28.20 -47.75 -43.01
C LYS A 214 -29.55 -48.38 -42.62
N GLU A 215 -30.32 -47.72 -41.77
CA GLU A 215 -31.67 -48.17 -41.41
C GLU A 215 -32.60 -48.15 -42.63
N LEU A 216 -32.55 -47.07 -43.45
CA LEU A 216 -33.32 -46.96 -44.69
C LEU A 216 -32.96 -48.08 -45.69
N GLU A 217 -31.68 -48.30 -45.97
CA GLU A 217 -31.21 -49.38 -46.86
C GLU A 217 -31.70 -50.76 -46.37
N SER A 218 -31.71 -50.99 -45.06
CA SER A 218 -32.25 -52.23 -44.47
C SER A 218 -33.75 -52.38 -44.71
N TYR A 219 -34.54 -51.31 -44.53
CA TYR A 219 -35.98 -51.33 -44.79
C TYR A 219 -36.30 -51.49 -46.27
N GLU A 220 -35.53 -50.85 -47.16
CA GLU A 220 -35.66 -51.03 -48.61
C GLU A 220 -35.38 -52.47 -49.01
N GLN A 221 -34.31 -53.07 -48.49
CA GLN A 221 -33.99 -54.48 -48.74
C GLN A 221 -35.10 -55.42 -48.26
N GLU A 222 -35.66 -55.16 -47.08
CA GLU A 222 -36.79 -55.94 -46.57
C GLU A 222 -38.04 -55.77 -47.44
N SER A 223 -38.36 -54.54 -47.85
CA SER A 223 -39.46 -54.24 -48.77
C SER A 223 -39.33 -55.00 -50.09
N TYR A 224 -38.15 -54.97 -50.72
CA TYR A 224 -37.88 -55.74 -51.94
C TYR A 224 -38.06 -57.25 -51.73
N ALA A 225 -37.60 -57.79 -50.59
CA ALA A 225 -37.78 -59.20 -50.28
C ALA A 225 -39.26 -59.58 -50.08
N GLN A 226 -40.07 -58.71 -49.48
CA GLN A 226 -41.51 -58.94 -49.33
C GLN A 226 -42.25 -58.82 -50.67
N GLU A 227 -41.87 -57.86 -51.51
CA GLU A 227 -42.44 -57.69 -52.85
C GLU A 227 -42.16 -58.93 -53.72
N ALA A 228 -40.92 -59.45 -53.70
CA ALA A 228 -40.57 -60.69 -54.41
C ALA A 228 -41.37 -61.90 -53.92
N LYS A 229 -41.60 -62.02 -52.60
CA LYS A 229 -42.46 -63.08 -52.03
C LYS A 229 -43.92 -62.92 -52.47
N LYS A 230 -44.43 -61.69 -52.52
CA LYS A 230 -45.78 -61.39 -52.99
C LYS A 230 -45.94 -61.80 -54.45
N ASP A 231 -45.01 -61.40 -55.31
CA ASP A 231 -45.03 -61.74 -56.75
C ASP A 231 -44.97 -63.24 -56.98
N TYR A 232 -44.09 -63.94 -56.24
CA TYR A 232 -44.03 -65.40 -56.28
C TYR A 232 -45.37 -66.03 -55.87
N SER A 233 -45.97 -65.60 -54.75
CA SER A 233 -47.26 -66.08 -54.29
C SER A 233 -48.38 -65.82 -55.30
N LEU A 234 -48.39 -64.64 -55.91
CA LEU A 234 -49.35 -64.25 -56.95
C LEU A 234 -49.18 -65.10 -58.22
N GLN A 235 -47.95 -65.38 -58.63
CA GLN A 235 -47.65 -66.26 -59.76
C GLN A 235 -48.13 -67.69 -59.49
N VAL A 236 -47.87 -68.22 -58.29
CA VAL A 236 -48.36 -69.54 -57.87
C VAL A 236 -49.90 -69.57 -57.87
N ALA A 237 -50.54 -68.53 -57.33
CA ALA A 237 -52.00 -68.43 -57.33
C ALA A 237 -52.57 -68.38 -58.76
N SER A 238 -51.99 -67.55 -59.63
CA SER A 238 -52.37 -67.44 -61.05
C SER A 238 -52.24 -68.78 -61.78
N GLN A 239 -51.12 -69.49 -61.57
CA GLN A 239 -50.90 -70.82 -62.13
C GLN A 239 -51.95 -71.82 -61.64
N LYS A 240 -52.29 -71.81 -60.34
CA LYS A 240 -53.34 -72.66 -59.77
C LYS A 240 -54.73 -72.31 -60.33
N THR A 241 -55.04 -71.04 -60.52
CA THR A 241 -56.28 -70.59 -61.15
C THR A 241 -56.35 -71.06 -62.61
N LEU A 242 -55.25 -70.99 -63.35
CA LEU A 242 -55.16 -71.48 -64.73
C LEU A 242 -55.37 -73.01 -64.79
N GLU A 243 -54.66 -73.77 -63.95
CA GLU A 243 -54.82 -75.23 -63.83
C GLU A 243 -56.26 -75.60 -63.51
N TYR A 244 -56.88 -74.92 -62.54
CA TYR A 244 -58.29 -75.11 -62.21
C TYR A 244 -59.20 -74.82 -63.40
N GLY A 245 -59.00 -73.70 -64.10
CA GLY A 245 -59.76 -73.37 -65.31
C GLY A 245 -59.63 -74.43 -66.42
N GLN A 246 -58.41 -74.93 -66.65
CA GLN A 246 -58.14 -76.00 -67.63
C GLN A 246 -58.84 -77.31 -67.26
N VAL A 247 -58.83 -77.70 -65.98
CA VAL A 247 -59.56 -78.88 -65.48
C VAL A 247 -61.05 -78.69 -65.70
N CYS A 248 -61.62 -77.55 -65.31
CA CYS A 248 -63.04 -77.26 -65.50
C CYS A 248 -63.46 -77.32 -66.97
N MET A 249 -62.69 -76.70 -67.89
CA MET A 249 -62.95 -76.77 -69.32
C MET A 249 -62.83 -78.19 -69.89
N SER A 250 -61.83 -78.96 -69.44
CA SER A 250 -61.64 -80.34 -69.88
C SER A 250 -62.78 -81.24 -69.41
N THR A 251 -63.22 -81.06 -68.16
CA THR A 251 -64.40 -81.71 -67.60
C THR A 251 -65.65 -81.35 -68.38
N ASP A 252 -65.90 -80.06 -68.64
CA ASP A 252 -67.07 -79.61 -69.40
C ASP A 252 -67.09 -80.21 -70.81
N ASN A 253 -65.93 -80.19 -71.49
CA ASN A 253 -65.77 -80.83 -72.80
C ASN A 253 -66.04 -82.34 -72.76
N LEU A 254 -65.52 -83.06 -71.76
CA LEU A 254 -65.76 -84.49 -71.60
C LEU A 254 -67.23 -84.78 -71.29
N PHE A 255 -67.86 -83.99 -70.42
CA PHE A 255 -69.26 -84.09 -70.05
C PHE A 255 -70.16 -83.91 -71.26
N HIS A 256 -69.89 -82.88 -72.08
CA HIS A 256 -70.60 -82.67 -73.34
C HIS A 256 -70.49 -83.88 -74.28
N ARG A 257 -69.29 -84.49 -74.41
CA ARG A 257 -69.08 -85.70 -75.22
C ARG A 257 -69.80 -86.92 -74.65
N CYS A 258 -69.80 -87.11 -73.33
CA CYS A 258 -70.53 -88.16 -72.65
C CYS A 258 -72.04 -88.00 -72.87
N ARG A 259 -72.56 -86.79 -72.70
CA ARG A 259 -73.98 -86.47 -72.92
C ARG A 259 -74.42 -86.70 -74.37
N GLN A 260 -73.57 -86.39 -75.34
CA GLN A 260 -73.83 -86.68 -76.76
C GLN A 260 -73.86 -88.17 -77.10
N ARG A 261 -73.08 -89.01 -76.39
CA ARG A 261 -72.96 -90.45 -76.66
C ARG A 261 -73.83 -91.33 -75.77
N SER A 262 -74.32 -90.79 -74.66
CA SER A 262 -75.22 -91.45 -73.73
C SER A 262 -76.62 -91.58 -74.31
N LYS A 263 -77.24 -92.76 -74.14
CA LYS A 263 -78.67 -92.97 -74.43
C LYS A 263 -79.57 -92.47 -73.30
N VAL A 264 -79.00 -92.11 -72.15
CA VAL A 264 -79.68 -91.50 -71.00
C VAL A 264 -79.49 -89.99 -71.06
N ALA A 265 -80.61 -89.25 -70.97
CA ALA A 265 -80.60 -87.80 -70.95
C ALA A 265 -80.07 -87.28 -69.61
N HIS A 266 -78.94 -86.58 -69.66
CA HIS A 266 -78.35 -85.92 -68.49
C HIS A 266 -78.72 -84.43 -68.48
N ALA A 267 -78.99 -83.87 -67.30
CA ALA A 267 -79.27 -82.45 -67.10
C ALA A 267 -78.07 -81.57 -67.48
N ASN A 268 -78.30 -80.32 -67.88
CA ASN A 268 -77.20 -79.41 -68.24
C ASN A 268 -76.54 -78.84 -66.99
N GLU A 269 -75.63 -79.59 -66.39
CA GLU A 269 -74.94 -79.16 -65.16
C GLU A 269 -73.79 -78.21 -65.46
N THR A 270 -73.67 -77.15 -64.66
CA THR A 270 -72.59 -76.15 -64.77
C THR A 270 -71.48 -76.36 -63.73
N ASN A 271 -71.74 -77.14 -62.68
CA ASN A 271 -70.76 -77.44 -61.65
C ASN A 271 -69.81 -78.57 -62.13
N PRO A 272 -68.48 -78.32 -62.22
CA PRO A 272 -67.50 -79.32 -62.69
C PRO A 272 -67.52 -80.64 -61.91
N LEU A 273 -67.80 -80.61 -60.60
CA LEU A 273 -67.84 -81.83 -59.79
C LEU A 273 -69.03 -82.72 -60.18
N ALA A 274 -70.21 -82.11 -60.34
CA ALA A 274 -71.41 -82.83 -60.79
C ALA A 274 -71.25 -83.37 -62.22
N GLN A 275 -70.55 -82.63 -63.09
CA GLN A 275 -70.19 -83.10 -64.43
C GLN A 275 -69.27 -84.32 -64.38
N LEU A 276 -68.25 -84.32 -63.50
CA LEU A 276 -67.35 -85.46 -63.31
C LEU A 276 -68.08 -86.71 -62.80
N ASP A 277 -69.08 -86.58 -61.91
CA ASP A 277 -69.87 -87.71 -61.45
C ASP A 277 -70.64 -88.38 -62.61
N VAL A 278 -71.22 -87.58 -63.49
CA VAL A 278 -71.92 -88.10 -64.68
C VAL A 278 -70.93 -88.75 -65.65
N ILE A 279 -69.78 -88.13 -65.91
CA ILE A 279 -68.71 -88.73 -66.72
C ILE A 279 -68.27 -90.06 -66.10
N GLY A 280 -68.06 -90.10 -64.79
CA GLY A 280 -67.64 -91.28 -64.04
C GLY A 280 -68.65 -92.42 -64.14
N ASN A 281 -69.94 -92.13 -63.93
CA ASN A 281 -71.02 -93.10 -64.11
C ASN A 281 -71.09 -93.61 -65.54
N PHE A 282 -71.02 -92.73 -66.54
CA PHE A 282 -71.03 -93.11 -67.95
C PHE A 282 -69.84 -94.01 -68.34
N VAL A 283 -68.63 -93.69 -67.85
CA VAL A 283 -67.43 -94.49 -68.10
C VAL A 283 -67.50 -95.83 -67.34
N SER A 284 -68.04 -95.85 -66.12
CA SER A 284 -68.27 -97.08 -65.35
C SER A 284 -69.29 -97.98 -66.03
N ASP A 285 -70.38 -97.41 -66.56
CA ASP A 285 -71.40 -98.14 -67.33
C ASP A 285 -70.79 -98.72 -68.60
N LEU A 286 -70.00 -97.93 -69.36
CA LEU A 286 -69.24 -98.43 -70.51
C LEU A 286 -68.28 -99.56 -70.12
N GLY A 287 -67.56 -99.41 -69.01
CA GLY A 287 -66.68 -100.45 -68.47
C GLY A 287 -67.44 -101.72 -68.07
N THR A 288 -68.65 -101.57 -67.54
CA THR A 288 -69.53 -102.68 -67.17
C THR A 288 -70.12 -103.36 -68.39
N ILE A 289 -70.51 -102.60 -69.42
CA ILE A 289 -70.95 -103.10 -70.73
C ILE A 289 -69.81 -103.86 -71.42
N ILE A 290 -68.58 -103.33 -71.42
CA ILE A 290 -67.40 -104.03 -71.96
C ILE A 290 -67.13 -105.30 -71.16
N LYS A 291 -67.16 -105.26 -69.82
CA LYS A 291 -67.00 -106.47 -68.98
C LYS A 291 -68.12 -107.49 -69.21
N GLN A 292 -69.35 -107.04 -69.48
CA GLN A 292 -70.47 -107.90 -69.84
C GLN A 292 -70.31 -108.47 -71.26
N GLN A 293 -69.80 -107.71 -72.23
CA GLN A 293 -69.44 -108.23 -73.56
C GLN A 293 -68.26 -109.21 -73.52
N VAL A 294 -67.27 -108.97 -72.66
CA VAL A 294 -66.15 -109.88 -72.40
C VAL A 294 -66.62 -111.16 -71.68
N LYS A 295 -67.61 -111.07 -70.79
CA LYS A 295 -68.26 -112.26 -70.17
C LYS A 295 -69.28 -112.96 -71.09
N ALA A 296 -69.83 -112.28 -72.10
CA ALA A 296 -70.80 -112.83 -73.07
C ALA A 296 -70.15 -113.43 -74.33
N GLY A 297 -68.83 -113.53 -74.40
CA GLY A 297 -68.15 -114.32 -75.43
C GLY A 297 -68.27 -113.78 -76.86
N THR A 298 -68.35 -112.46 -77.05
CA THR A 298 -68.28 -111.85 -78.39
C THR A 298 -67.28 -110.70 -78.39
N MET A 299 -66.02 -111.02 -78.66
CA MET A 299 -65.01 -110.07 -79.12
C MET A 299 -64.84 -110.25 -80.62
N PRO A 300 -64.94 -109.20 -81.45
CA PRO A 300 -64.05 -109.02 -82.56
C PRO A 300 -62.81 -108.29 -82.04
N GLY A 301 -61.67 -108.97 -82.14
CA GLY A 301 -60.37 -108.42 -81.79
C GLY A 301 -60.05 -107.13 -82.55
N GLY A 302 -59.34 -106.25 -81.85
CA GLY A 302 -58.84 -105.01 -82.42
C GLY A 302 -58.47 -104.03 -81.31
N VAL A 303 -57.56 -104.44 -80.41
CA VAL A 303 -56.85 -103.51 -79.53
C VAL A 303 -56.00 -102.61 -80.45
N PRO A 304 -56.25 -101.30 -80.56
CA PRO A 304 -55.25 -100.40 -81.09
C PRO A 304 -54.18 -100.30 -80.02
N SER A 305 -52.99 -100.81 -80.36
CA SER A 305 -51.76 -100.68 -79.59
C SER A 305 -51.27 -99.22 -79.59
N SER A 306 -52.11 -98.29 -79.13
CA SER A 306 -51.80 -96.86 -78.93
C SER A 306 -52.24 -96.35 -77.55
N MET A 307 -52.81 -97.20 -76.69
CA MET A 307 -53.15 -96.87 -75.30
C MET A 307 -52.16 -97.40 -74.24
N THR A 308 -51.09 -98.10 -74.64
CA THR A 308 -50.09 -98.64 -73.68
C THR A 308 -48.84 -97.76 -73.54
N GLN A 309 -48.76 -96.61 -74.21
CA GLN A 309 -47.59 -95.72 -74.15
C GLN A 309 -47.84 -94.36 -73.47
N ARG A 310 -49.01 -94.11 -72.89
CA ARG A 310 -49.31 -92.86 -72.17
C ARG A 310 -49.45 -92.98 -70.65
N LEU A 311 -49.33 -94.20 -70.10
CA LEU A 311 -49.35 -94.44 -68.66
C LEU A 311 -47.96 -94.40 -68.00
N ASP A 312 -46.86 -94.60 -68.75
CA ASP A 312 -45.49 -94.56 -68.21
C ASP A 312 -44.81 -93.18 -68.23
N LYS A 313 -45.49 -92.12 -68.67
CA LYS A 313 -44.95 -90.73 -68.66
C LYS A 313 -45.59 -89.79 -67.63
N MET A 314 -46.37 -90.32 -66.69
CA MET A 314 -46.89 -89.56 -65.53
C MET A 314 -46.32 -90.02 -64.18
N GLN A 315 -45.26 -90.84 -64.16
CA GLN A 315 -44.62 -91.32 -62.92
C GLN A 315 -43.10 -91.10 -62.85
N LEU A 316 -42.55 -90.13 -63.57
CA LEU A 316 -41.26 -89.56 -63.21
C LEU A 316 -41.38 -88.05 -63.01
N GLN A 317 -41.20 -87.69 -61.73
CA GLN A 317 -40.84 -86.41 -61.09
C GLN A 317 -40.56 -85.21 -61.99
#